data_AF-J9E8A7-F1
#
_entry.id   AF-J9E8A7-F1
#
_cell.length_a   1.000
_cell.length_b   1.000
_cell.length_c   1.000
_cell.angle_alpha   90.00
_cell.angle_beta   90.00
_cell.angle_gamma   90.00
#
_symmetry.space_group_name_H-M   'P 1'
#
loop_
_entity.id
_entity.type
_entity.pdbx_description
1 polymer ?
#
loop_
_entity_poly.entity_id
_entity_poly.type
_entity_poly.pdbx_seq_one_letter_code
_entity_poly.pdbx_strand_id
1 'polypeptide(L)'
;MILMGLNLLTVALEAGADHVRSFSLLMPLVKDELCRSLLQLLDTEKLPVFAATNRLCFLLFEGLRSDLKFQLEMYFLKLQSIVTSEQTRISYEQKEMALESIVQLWRIAGLVTEIYLNYDCDLYCSNLFENLTKLLLENAFPVLGLRSINLLSLDGLLTVIDTIDNNCVYRQAGGVHQKTAIST
;
A
#
# COMPACT_ATOMS: atom_id res chain seq x y z
N MET A 1 3.43 23.76 10.72
CA MET A 1 3.13 24.07 9.31
C MET A 1 3.02 22.81 8.46
N ILE A 2 4.02 21.91 8.44
CA ILE A 2 3.98 20.65 7.65
C ILE A 2 2.72 19.82 7.92
N LEU A 3 2.39 19.57 9.20
CA LEU A 3 1.23 18.74 9.56
C LEU A 3 -0.11 19.31 9.03
N MET A 4 -0.26 20.64 9.03
CA MET A 4 -1.45 21.30 8.46
C MET A 4 -1.52 21.05 6.95
N GLY A 5 -0.38 21.16 6.25
CA GLY A 5 -0.30 20.88 4.82
C GLY A 5 -0.67 19.44 4.49
N LEU A 6 -0.13 18.47 5.25
CA LEU A 6 -0.48 17.05 5.11
C LEU A 6 -1.98 16.82 5.34
N ASN A 7 -2.56 17.39 6.39
CA ASN A 7 -3.99 17.22 6.67
C ASN A 7 -4.89 17.84 5.59
N LEU A 8 -4.53 19.00 5.04
CA LEU A 8 -5.26 19.61 3.93
C LEU A 8 -5.19 18.76 2.66
N LEU A 9 -4.02 18.19 2.36
CA LEU A 9 -3.85 17.26 1.26
C LEU A 9 -4.66 15.97 1.46
N THR A 10 -4.71 15.46 2.69
CA THR A 10 -5.53 14.28 3.05
C THR A 10 -6.99 14.55 2.76
N VAL A 11 -7.53 15.69 3.23
CA VAL A 11 -8.92 16.07 2.97
C VAL A 11 -9.18 16.24 1.47
N ALA A 12 -8.24 16.81 0.72
CA ALA A 12 -8.37 16.97 -0.73
C ALA A 12 -8.42 15.62 -1.47
N LEU A 13 -7.61 14.64 -1.07
CA LEU A 13 -7.64 13.30 -1.66
C LEU A 13 -8.88 12.51 -1.23
N GLU A 14 -9.29 12.57 0.03
CA GLU A 14 -10.52 11.92 0.50
C GLU A 14 -11.76 12.42 -0.24
N ALA A 15 -11.81 13.72 -0.58
CA ALA A 15 -12.93 14.32 -1.30
C ALA A 15 -12.86 14.15 -2.83
N GLY A 16 -11.66 13.94 -3.41
CA GLY A 16 -11.46 14.17 -4.84
C GLY A 16 -10.41 13.32 -5.54
N ALA A 17 -9.85 12.28 -4.91
CA ALA A 17 -8.79 11.45 -5.49
C ALA A 17 -9.12 10.97 -6.93
N ASP A 18 -10.34 10.49 -7.15
CA ASP A 18 -10.78 9.96 -8.46
C ASP A 18 -10.71 11.00 -9.59
N HIS A 19 -10.86 12.29 -9.26
CA HIS A 19 -10.86 13.37 -10.23
C HIS A 19 -9.47 13.93 -10.50
N VAL A 20 -8.47 13.65 -9.66
CA VAL A 20 -7.10 14.21 -9.78
C VAL A 20 -6.52 13.88 -11.16
N ARG A 21 -6.78 12.68 -11.68
CA ARG A 21 -6.29 12.25 -13.00
C ARG A 21 -6.87 13.02 -14.19
N SER A 22 -8.01 13.69 -14.02
CA SER A 22 -8.61 14.51 -15.08
C SER A 22 -7.85 15.82 -15.30
N PHE A 23 -7.01 16.24 -14.34
CA PHE A 23 -6.26 17.48 -14.40
C PHE A 23 -4.83 17.23 -14.91
N SER A 24 -4.63 17.38 -16.22
CA SER A 24 -3.34 17.14 -16.88
C SER A 24 -2.19 18.01 -16.36
N LEU A 25 -2.47 19.21 -15.85
CA LEU A 25 -1.46 20.09 -15.25
C LEU A 25 -1.08 19.69 -13.81
N LEU A 26 -1.98 19.00 -13.10
CA LEU A 26 -1.75 18.58 -11.71
C LEU A 26 -0.99 17.25 -11.64
N MET A 27 -1.26 16.33 -12.57
CA MET A 27 -0.66 15.00 -12.55
C MET A 27 0.89 14.97 -12.56
N PRO A 28 1.61 15.83 -13.29
CA PRO A 28 3.06 15.91 -13.19
C PRO A 28 3.54 16.28 -11.77
N LEU A 29 2.88 17.24 -11.11
CA LEU A 29 3.21 17.65 -9.74
C LEU A 29 2.95 16.51 -8.75
N VAL A 30 1.88 15.73 -8.97
CA VAL A 30 1.57 14.56 -8.16
C VAL A 30 2.64 13.48 -8.34
N LYS A 31 2.98 13.14 -9.59
CA LYS A 31 3.94 12.09 -9.96
C LYS A 31 5.35 12.37 -9.46
N ASP A 32 5.77 13.64 -9.48
CA ASP A 32 7.14 14.04 -9.19
C ASP A 32 7.29 14.66 -7.80
N GLU A 33 6.77 15.87 -7.58
CA GLU A 33 7.05 16.64 -6.36
C GLU A 33 6.34 16.08 -5.13
N LEU A 34 5.05 15.75 -5.26
CA LEU A 34 4.26 15.23 -4.14
C LEU A 34 4.78 13.86 -3.72
N CYS A 35 4.84 12.88 -4.63
CA CYS A 35 5.31 11.53 -4.31
C CYS A 35 6.73 11.55 -3.72
N ARG A 36 7.66 12.34 -4.27
CA ARG A 36 9.01 12.48 -3.72
C ARG A 36 8.99 13.02 -2.29
N SER A 37 8.23 14.09 -2.06
CA SER A 37 8.16 14.74 -0.74
C SER A 37 7.55 13.81 0.30
N LEU A 38 6.49 13.07 -0.05
CA LEU A 38 5.85 12.11 0.85
C LEU A 38 6.77 10.94 1.19
N LEU A 39 7.43 10.35 0.19
CA LEU A 39 8.37 9.23 0.43
C LEU A 39 9.56 9.65 1.28
N GLN A 40 10.03 10.90 1.16
CA GLN A 40 11.06 11.46 2.04
C GLN A 40 10.54 11.72 3.46
N LEU A 41 9.28 12.18 3.60
CA LEU A 41 8.68 12.42 4.91
C LEU A 41 8.43 11.13 5.70
N LEU A 42 8.38 9.97 5.06
CA LEU A 42 8.33 8.67 5.75
C LEU A 42 9.63 8.34 6.53
N ASP A 43 10.74 9.05 6.30
CA ASP A 43 11.97 8.93 7.10
C ASP A 43 11.97 9.78 8.38
N THR A 44 10.89 10.53 8.65
CA THR A 44 10.80 11.39 9.83
C THR A 44 10.79 10.58 11.13
N GLU A 45 11.47 11.08 12.16
CA GLU A 45 11.38 10.53 13.53
C GLU A 45 10.12 11.02 14.27
N LYS A 46 9.46 12.07 13.75
CA LYS A 46 8.27 12.66 14.37
C LYS A 46 7.04 11.84 14.04
N LEU A 47 6.60 11.01 14.97
CA LEU A 47 5.45 10.09 14.81
C LEU A 47 4.18 10.75 14.21
N PRO A 48 3.73 11.97 14.62
CA PRO A 48 2.54 12.57 14.02
C PRO A 48 2.71 12.93 12.54
N VAL A 49 3.92 13.32 12.13
CA VAL A 49 4.23 13.62 10.73
C VAL A 49 4.28 12.33 9.93
N PHE A 50 4.88 11.28 10.50
CA PHE A 50 4.90 9.96 9.88
C PHE A 50 3.48 9.43 9.65
N ALA A 51 2.64 9.43 10.69
CA ALA A 51 1.27 8.93 10.61
C ALA A 51 0.43 9.68 9.56
N ALA A 52 0.49 11.02 9.56
CA ALA A 52 -0.22 11.83 8.57
C ALA A 52 0.30 11.61 7.14
N THR A 53 1.63 11.48 6.97
CA THR A 53 2.25 11.18 5.67
C THR A 53 1.85 9.79 5.18
N ASN A 54 1.90 8.78 6.04
CA ASN A 54 1.58 7.40 5.69
C ASN A 54 0.10 7.25 5.29
N ARG A 55 -0.82 7.90 6.02
CA ARG A 55 -2.24 7.98 5.63
C ARG A 55 -2.41 8.64 4.25
N LEU A 56 -1.71 9.74 4.02
CA LEU A 56 -1.79 10.46 2.74
C LEU A 56 -1.25 9.61 1.58
N CYS A 57 -0.14 8.90 1.78
CA CYS A 57 0.39 7.93 0.81
C CYS A 57 -0.62 6.83 0.51
N PHE A 58 -1.22 6.24 1.55
CA PHE A 58 -2.22 5.18 1.39
C PHE A 58 -3.36 5.64 0.46
N LEU A 59 -3.98 6.78 0.77
CA LEU A 59 -5.08 7.34 -0.04
C LEU A 59 -4.64 7.68 -1.47
N LEU A 60 -3.45 8.27 -1.62
CA LEU A 60 -2.90 8.64 -2.91
C LEU A 60 -2.72 7.41 -3.81
N PHE A 61 -2.12 6.36 -3.27
CA PHE A 61 -1.83 5.16 -4.05
C PHE A 61 -3.04 4.27 -4.22
N GLU A 62 -3.96 4.20 -3.27
CA GLU A 62 -5.25 3.55 -3.46
C GLU A 62 -6.01 4.17 -4.64
N GLY A 63 -6.15 5.50 -4.65
CA GLY A 63 -6.93 6.21 -5.68
C GLY A 63 -6.24 6.34 -7.04
N LEU A 64 -4.91 6.45 -7.08
CA LEU A 64 -4.16 6.73 -8.31
C LEU A 64 -3.17 5.63 -8.72
N ARG A 65 -3.28 4.41 -8.17
CA ARG A 65 -2.39 3.26 -8.49
C ARG A 65 -2.16 3.02 -9.98
N SER A 66 -3.18 3.20 -10.83
CA SER A 66 -3.05 3.01 -12.27
C SER A 66 -2.13 4.05 -12.95
N ASP A 67 -2.00 5.24 -12.37
CA ASP A 67 -1.16 6.32 -12.90
C ASP A 67 0.21 6.39 -12.23
N LEU A 68 0.37 5.74 -11.06
CA LEU A 68 1.50 5.84 -10.14
C LEU A 68 2.23 4.51 -9.92
N LYS A 69 2.32 3.64 -10.94
CA LYS A 69 2.92 2.29 -10.84
C LYS A 69 4.26 2.26 -10.10
N PHE A 70 5.25 3.04 -10.55
CA PHE A 70 6.60 3.02 -9.98
C PHE A 70 6.67 3.71 -8.62
N GLN A 71 5.87 4.75 -8.39
CA GLN A 71 5.79 5.43 -7.10
C GLN A 71 5.15 4.52 -6.05
N LEU A 72 4.17 3.70 -6.43
CA LEU A 72 3.57 2.69 -5.57
C LEU A 72 4.57 1.57 -5.24
N GLU A 73 5.38 1.12 -6.19
CA GLU A 73 6.49 0.19 -5.91
C GLU A 73 7.44 0.77 -4.87
N MET A 74 7.89 2.02 -5.06
CA MET A 74 8.77 2.69 -4.11
C MET A 74 8.13 2.85 -2.73
N TYR A 75 6.81 3.07 -2.66
CA TYR A 75 6.09 3.12 -1.39
C TYR A 75 6.08 1.77 -0.68
N PHE A 76 5.78 0.67 -1.38
CA PHE A 76 5.83 -0.67 -0.79
C PHE A 76 7.24 -1.03 -0.30
N LEU A 77 8.27 -0.77 -1.11
CA LEU A 77 9.67 -0.99 -0.71
C LEU A 77 10.06 -0.14 0.50
N LYS A 78 9.54 1.09 0.58
CA LYS A 78 9.74 1.98 1.73
C LYS A 78 9.10 1.43 2.99
N LEU A 79 7.84 1.00 2.94
CA LEU A 79 7.15 0.39 4.07
C LEU A 79 7.87 -0.88 4.53
N GLN A 80 8.24 -1.75 3.61
CA GLN A 80 9.02 -2.96 3.91
C GLN A 80 10.33 -2.61 4.63
N SER A 81 11.07 -1.62 4.13
CA SER A 81 12.31 -1.15 4.75
C SER A 81 12.09 -0.59 6.16
N ILE A 82 10.95 0.06 6.44
CA ILE A 82 10.63 0.58 7.77
C ILE A 82 10.37 -0.58 8.73
N VAL A 83 9.56 -1.56 8.33
CA VAL A 83 9.20 -2.72 9.15
C VAL A 83 10.44 -3.54 9.53
N THR A 84 11.33 -3.81 8.58
CA THR A 84 12.53 -4.64 8.79
C THR A 84 13.70 -3.88 9.43
N SER A 85 13.65 -2.55 9.52
CA SER A 85 14.79 -1.76 9.98
C SER A 85 15.17 -2.06 11.43
N GLU A 86 16.45 -2.30 11.70
CA GLU A 86 16.98 -2.44 13.07
C GLU A 86 17.44 -1.10 13.67
N GLN A 87 17.27 0.00 12.94
CA GLN A 87 17.75 1.31 13.37
C GLN A 87 16.94 1.84 14.54
N THR A 88 17.63 2.31 15.59
CA THR A 88 17.00 2.83 16.83
C THR A 88 16.14 4.06 16.63
N ARG A 89 16.35 4.81 15.55
CA ARG A 89 15.54 6.00 15.19
C ARG A 89 14.12 5.66 14.73
N ILE A 90 13.88 4.41 14.29
CA ILE A 90 12.55 3.97 13.86
C ILE A 90 11.86 3.35 15.07
N SER A 91 10.84 4.03 15.56
CA SER A 91 10.03 3.57 16.69
C SER A 91 9.21 2.31 16.35
N TYR A 92 8.83 1.56 17.38
CA TYR A 92 7.98 0.37 17.19
C TYR A 92 6.63 0.76 16.57
N GLU A 93 6.06 1.88 16.99
CA GLU A 93 4.81 2.44 16.50
C GLU A 93 4.88 2.73 14.99
N GLN A 94 6.01 3.22 14.48
CA GLN A 94 6.19 3.43 13.04
C GLN A 94 6.22 2.12 12.25
N LYS A 95 6.85 1.07 12.81
CA LYS A 95 6.85 -0.26 12.19
C LYS A 95 5.45 -0.86 12.15
N GLU A 96 4.72 -0.72 13.26
CA GLU A 96 3.34 -1.18 13.35
C GLU A 96 2.43 -0.47 12.34
N MET A 97 2.50 0.87 12.27
CA MET A 97 1.74 1.65 11.29
C MET A 97 2.12 1.31 9.84
N ALA A 98 3.40 1.08 9.55
CA ALA A 98 3.85 0.69 8.22
C ALA A 98 3.30 -0.68 7.82
N LEU A 99 3.36 -1.65 8.73
CA LEU A 99 2.82 -2.98 8.52
C LEU A 99 1.29 -2.95 8.38
N GLU A 100 0.60 -2.16 9.20
CA GLU A 100 -0.85 -1.97 9.12
C GLU A 100 -1.24 -1.43 7.74
N SER A 101 -0.52 -0.46 7.18
CA SER A 101 -0.78 0.02 5.82
C SER A 101 -0.58 -1.04 4.75
N ILE A 102 0.45 -1.90 4.86
CA ILE A 102 0.63 -3.05 3.95
C ILE A 102 -0.58 -3.97 4.03
N VAL A 103 -1.01 -4.35 5.24
CA VAL A 103 -2.14 -5.27 5.45
C VAL A 103 -3.46 -4.65 4.96
N GLN A 104 -3.68 -3.36 5.19
CA GLN A 104 -4.85 -2.64 4.67
C GLN A 104 -4.88 -2.63 3.14
N LEU A 105 -3.74 -2.41 2.48
CA LEU A 105 -3.64 -2.52 1.02
C LEU A 105 -3.95 -3.95 0.54
N TRP A 106 -3.50 -4.97 1.28
CA TRP A 106 -3.77 -6.39 0.97
C TRP A 106 -5.26 -6.73 0.97
N ARG A 107 -6.06 -6.03 1.77
CA ARG A 107 -7.51 -6.18 1.83
C ARG A 107 -8.26 -5.53 0.67
N ILE A 108 -7.59 -4.68 -0.13
CA ILE A 108 -8.19 -4.10 -1.32
C ILE A 108 -8.42 -5.22 -2.35
N ALA A 109 -9.68 -5.44 -2.70
CA ALA A 109 -10.07 -6.48 -3.64
C ALA A 109 -9.31 -6.35 -4.96
N GLY A 110 -8.69 -7.44 -5.41
CA GLY A 110 -7.93 -7.50 -6.66
C GLY A 110 -6.50 -6.96 -6.57
N LEU A 111 -6.14 -6.14 -5.57
CA LEU A 111 -4.81 -5.52 -5.51
C LEU A 111 -3.70 -6.58 -5.42
N VAL A 112 -3.88 -7.63 -4.62
CA VAL A 112 -2.87 -8.71 -4.50
C VAL A 112 -2.56 -9.36 -5.86
N THR A 113 -3.60 -9.62 -6.67
CA THR A 113 -3.43 -10.15 -8.02
C THR A 113 -2.80 -9.13 -8.96
N GLU A 114 -3.21 -7.86 -8.88
CA GLU A 114 -2.60 -6.77 -9.64
C GLU A 114 -1.11 -6.61 -9.31
N ILE A 115 -0.72 -6.75 -8.04
CA ILE A 115 0.69 -6.64 -7.63
C ILE A 115 1.51 -7.75 -8.28
N TYR A 116 1.04 -9.00 -8.16
CA TYR A 116 1.71 -10.14 -8.78
C TYR A 116 1.88 -9.98 -10.30
N LEU A 117 0.81 -9.57 -11.00
CA LEU A 117 0.84 -9.43 -12.46
C LEU A 117 1.68 -8.23 -12.93
N ASN A 118 1.61 -7.10 -12.22
CA ASN A 118 2.24 -5.86 -12.68
C ASN A 118 3.68 -5.69 -12.21
N TYR A 119 4.11 -6.38 -11.15
CA TYR A 119 5.45 -6.22 -10.59
C TYR A 119 6.24 -7.54 -10.65
N ASP A 120 5.80 -8.61 -10.00
CA ASP A 120 6.55 -9.88 -9.96
C ASP A 120 6.68 -10.55 -11.34
N CYS A 121 5.72 -10.33 -12.25
CA CYS A 121 5.78 -10.84 -13.62
C CYS A 121 6.47 -9.87 -14.61
N ASP A 122 6.85 -8.66 -14.18
CA ASP A 122 7.49 -7.65 -15.01
C ASP A 122 9.02 -7.66 -14.78
N LEU A 123 9.79 -7.89 -15.84
CA LEU A 123 11.25 -8.01 -15.79
C LEU A 123 11.97 -6.78 -15.24
N TYR A 124 11.32 -5.61 -15.27
CA TYR A 124 11.92 -4.35 -14.82
C TYR A 124 11.47 -3.93 -13.42
N CYS A 125 10.59 -4.69 -12.77
CA CYS A 125 10.03 -4.40 -11.46
C CYS A 125 10.54 -5.38 -10.41
N SER A 126 10.36 -5.02 -9.14
CA SER A 126 10.68 -5.87 -7.99
C SER A 126 9.60 -6.94 -7.78
N ASN A 127 9.99 -8.09 -7.19
CA ASN A 127 9.04 -9.12 -6.75
C ASN A 127 8.27 -8.68 -5.48
N LEU A 128 7.40 -7.68 -5.59
CA LEU A 128 6.69 -7.07 -4.47
C LEU A 128 5.78 -8.08 -3.76
N PHE A 129 5.02 -8.89 -4.49
CA PHE A 129 4.12 -9.88 -3.88
C PHE A 129 4.91 -10.91 -3.08
N GLU A 130 5.96 -11.49 -3.66
CA GLU A 130 6.84 -12.44 -2.96
C GLU A 130 7.47 -11.80 -1.72
N ASN A 131 8.08 -10.63 -1.87
CA ASN A 131 8.80 -9.94 -0.80
C ASN A 131 7.89 -9.54 0.38
N LEU A 132 6.70 -9.02 0.10
CA LEU A 132 5.74 -8.61 1.12
C LEU A 132 5.07 -9.82 1.78
N THR A 133 4.77 -10.88 1.03
CA THR A 133 4.25 -12.12 1.62
C THR A 133 5.27 -12.78 2.55
N LYS A 134 6.55 -12.78 2.16
CA LYS A 134 7.64 -13.24 3.01
C LYS A 134 7.79 -12.39 4.28
N LEU A 135 7.68 -11.07 4.16
CA LEU A 135 7.70 -10.16 5.30
C LEU A 135 6.58 -10.49 6.31
N LEU A 136 5.35 -10.69 5.82
CA LEU A 136 4.22 -11.07 6.66
C LEU A 136 4.48 -12.42 7.33
N LEU A 137 4.97 -13.42 6.58
CA LEU A 137 5.31 -14.74 7.11
C LEU A 137 6.32 -14.68 8.26
N GLU A 138 7.43 -13.97 8.07
CA GLU A 138 8.48 -13.84 9.08
C GLU A 138 7.98 -13.14 10.35
N ASN A 139 7.05 -12.18 10.20
CA ASN A 139 6.48 -11.45 11.33
C ASN A 139 5.28 -12.16 11.97
N ALA A 140 4.61 -13.11 11.31
CA ALA A 140 3.45 -13.81 11.88
C ALA A 140 3.83 -14.76 13.03
N PHE A 141 5.06 -15.29 13.04
CA PHE A 141 5.53 -16.20 14.07
C PHE A 141 6.25 -15.44 15.20
N PRO A 142 5.67 -15.33 16.41
CA PRO A 142 6.30 -14.62 17.52
C PRO A 142 7.52 -15.39 18.05
N VAL A 143 8.71 -14.78 17.97
CA VAL A 143 9.93 -15.34 18.59
C VAL A 143 10.01 -14.99 20.09
N LEU A 144 9.52 -13.81 20.48
CA LEU A 144 9.56 -13.31 21.86
C LEU A 144 8.27 -12.55 22.22
N GLY A 145 7.32 -13.27 22.82
CA GLY A 145 6.03 -12.73 23.24
C GLY A 145 5.13 -12.39 22.05
N LEU A 146 3.81 -12.39 22.29
CA LEU A 146 2.85 -12.02 21.27
C LEU A 146 2.74 -10.49 21.20
N ARG A 147 2.99 -9.92 20.01
CA ARG A 147 2.88 -8.49 19.73
C ARG A 147 1.82 -8.23 18.66
N SER A 148 1.37 -6.99 18.57
CA SER A 148 0.37 -6.57 17.58
C SER A 148 0.79 -6.87 16.14
N ILE A 149 2.07 -6.64 15.80
CA ILE A 149 2.62 -6.96 14.47
C ILE A 149 2.45 -8.44 14.09
N ASN A 150 2.46 -9.37 15.05
CA ASN A 150 2.28 -10.79 14.74
C ASN A 150 0.84 -11.09 14.32
N LEU A 151 -0.12 -10.46 14.99
CA LEU A 151 -1.54 -10.59 14.67
C LEU A 151 -1.87 -9.93 13.33
N LEU A 152 -1.34 -8.72 13.09
CA LEU A 152 -1.49 -8.01 11.81
C LEU A 152 -0.93 -8.83 10.64
N SER A 153 0.26 -9.39 10.82
CA SER A 153 0.88 -10.22 9.79
C SER A 153 0.09 -11.50 9.49
N LEU A 154 -0.40 -12.18 10.53
CA LEU A 154 -1.24 -13.36 10.35
C LEU A 154 -2.54 -13.02 9.61
N ASP A 155 -3.18 -11.92 9.97
CA ASP A 155 -4.38 -11.43 9.29
C ASP A 155 -4.12 -11.08 7.82
N GLY A 156 -2.99 -10.45 7.51
CA GLY A 156 -2.56 -10.20 6.13
C GLY A 156 -2.38 -11.49 5.32
N LEU A 157 -1.79 -12.54 5.91
CA LEU A 157 -1.64 -13.85 5.25
C LEU A 157 -2.99 -14.54 5.02
N LEU A 158 -3.89 -14.51 6.01
CA LEU A 158 -5.24 -15.06 5.88
C LEU A 158 -6.02 -14.36 4.77
N THR A 159 -5.87 -13.03 4.65
CA THR A 159 -6.48 -12.24 3.57
C THR A 159 -6.03 -12.73 2.18
N VAL A 160 -4.75 -13.09 2.02
CA VAL A 160 -4.24 -13.67 0.75
C VAL A 160 -4.86 -15.04 0.47
N ILE A 161 -4.93 -15.90 1.49
CA ILE A 161 -5.53 -17.24 1.37
C ILE A 161 -7.00 -17.13 0.99
N ASP A 162 -7.76 -16.29 1.69
CA ASP A 162 -9.18 -16.05 1.40
C ASP A 162 -9.38 -15.50 -0.01
N THR A 163 -8.50 -14.62 -0.48
CA THR A 163 -8.54 -14.09 -1.85
C THR A 163 -8.30 -15.20 -2.88
N ILE A 164 -7.35 -16.11 -2.64
CA ILE A 164 -7.08 -17.25 -3.52
C ILE A 164 -8.27 -18.21 -3.53
N ASP A 165 -8.84 -18.52 -2.37
CA ASP A 165 -9.99 -19.41 -2.25
C ASP A 165 -11.21 -18.87 -3.00
N ASN A 166 -11.56 -17.59 -2.77
CA ASN A 166 -12.64 -16.92 -3.48
C ASN A 166 -12.45 -16.95 -5.00
N ASN A 167 -11.22 -16.73 -5.48
CA ASN A 167 -10.90 -16.81 -6.91
C ASN A 167 -11.04 -18.23 -7.46
N CYS A 168 -10.66 -19.25 -6.70
CA CYS A 168 -10.84 -20.66 -7.07
C CYS A 168 -12.32 -21.03 -7.17
N VAL A 169 -13.12 -20.65 -6.17
CA VAL A 169 -14.58 -20.88 -6.15
C VAL A 169 -15.25 -20.18 -7.33
N TYR A 170 -14.89 -18.91 -7.60
CA TYR A 170 -15.41 -18.16 -8.75
C TYR A 170 -15.11 -18.85 -10.09
N ARG A 171 -13.89 -19.40 -10.25
CA ARG A 171 -13.51 -20.18 -11.45
C ARG A 171 -14.33 -21.47 -11.58
N GLN A 172 -14.55 -22.19 -10.48
CA GLN A 172 -15.37 -23.41 -10.48
C GLN A 172 -16.84 -23.13 -10.81
N ALA A 173 -17.36 -21.96 -10.41
CA ALA A 173 -18.71 -21.50 -10.72
C ALA A 173 -18.91 -21.06 -12.18
N GLY A 174 -17.90 -21.22 -13.06
CA GLY A 174 -18.02 -20.98 -14.49
C GLY A 174 -17.77 -19.53 -14.94
N GLY A 175 -17.21 -18.67 -14.08
CA GLY A 175 -16.66 -17.36 -14.47
C GLY A 175 -17.57 -16.52 -15.37
N VAL A 176 -18.79 -16.23 -14.94
CA VAL A 176 -19.70 -15.35 -15.71
C VAL A 176 -19.20 -13.91 -15.59
N HIS A 177 -18.34 -13.49 -16.52
CA HIS A 177 -18.12 -12.07 -16.78
C HIS A 177 -19.44 -11.44 -17.22
N GLN A 178 -20.11 -10.72 -16.32
CA GLN A 178 -20.97 -9.61 -16.74
C GLN A 178 -20.05 -8.58 -17.39
N LYS A 179 -19.93 -8.64 -18.72
CA LYS A 179 -19.52 -7.48 -19.51
C LYS A 179 -20.58 -6.41 -19.26
N THR A 180 -20.35 -5.51 -18.32
CA THR A 180 -21.07 -4.26 -18.27
C THR A 180 -20.70 -3.50 -19.54
N ALA A 181 -21.52 -3.67 -20.58
CA ALA A 181 -21.47 -2.83 -21.75
C ALA A 181 -21.71 -1.40 -21.27
N ILE A 182 -20.65 -0.60 -21.21
CA ILE A 182 -20.79 0.85 -21.14
C ILE A 182 -21.35 1.23 -22.50
N SER A 183 -22.65 1.52 -22.53
CA SER A 183 -23.30 2.17 -23.66
C SER A 183 -22.60 3.50 -23.93
N THR A 184 -22.13 3.64 -25.17
CA THR A 184 -21.69 4.88 -25.81
C THR A 184 -22.61 6.05 -25.54
#